data_AF-A0AA39NS90-F1
#
_entry.id   AF-A0AA39NS90-F1
#
_cell.length_a   1.000
_cell.length_b   1.000
_cell.length_c   1.000
_cell.angle_alpha   90.00
_cell.angle_beta   90.00
_cell.angle_gamma   90.00
#
_symmetry.space_group_name_H-M   'P 1'
#
loop_
_entity.id
_entity.type
_entity.pdbx_description
1 polymer ?
#
loop_
_entity_poly.entity_id
_entity_poly.type
_entity_poly.pdbx_seq_one_letter_code
_entity_poly.pdbx_strand_id
1 'polypeptide(L)'
;TREEVMMQIAYAGQQRLDGYARAVDHGEKRKETFDKRVVGAKPGNVVFEDGELVQVFNTRLDKTMQTKKKLLPRWSGALRIKGR
;
A
#
# COMPACT_ATOMS: atom_id res chain seq x y z
N THR A 1 25.62 -37.52 -0.48
CA THR A 1 25.17 -38.41 -1.57
C THR A 1 24.22 -37.68 -2.51
N ARG A 2 23.89 -38.24 -3.68
CA ARG A 2 22.92 -37.64 -4.61
C ARG A 2 21.55 -37.37 -3.97
N GLU A 3 21.14 -38.22 -3.03
CA GLU A 3 19.89 -38.07 -2.28
C GLU A 3 19.89 -36.84 -1.36
N GLU A 4 20.99 -36.56 -0.67
CA GLU A 4 21.13 -35.35 0.17
C GLU A 4 20.99 -34.07 -0.65
N VAL A 5 21.57 -34.04 -1.86
CA VAL A 5 21.46 -32.89 -2.78
C VAL A 5 20.00 -32.69 -3.21
N MET A 6 19.29 -33.77 -3.56
CA MET A 6 17.88 -33.70 -3.95
C MET A 6 16.99 -33.27 -2.77
N MET A 7 17.29 -33.75 -1.56
CA MET A 7 16.59 -33.35 -0.33
C MET A 7 16.78 -31.86 -0.05
N GLN A 8 18.01 -31.35 -0.21
CA GLN A 8 18.30 -29.92 -0.01
C GLN A 8 17.58 -29.04 -1.04
N ILE A 9 17.53 -29.47 -2.31
CA ILE A 9 16.79 -28.76 -3.37
C ILE A 9 15.29 -28.74 -3.08
N ALA A 10 14.71 -29.87 -2.64
CA ALA A 10 13.31 -29.95 -2.26
C ALA A 10 12.99 -29.03 -1.06
N TYR A 11 13.84 -29.05 -0.03
CA TYR A 11 13.70 -28.19 1.14
C TYR A 11 13.80 -26.70 0.79
N ALA A 12 14.74 -26.31 -0.08
CA ALA A 12 14.85 -24.94 -0.56
C ALA A 12 13.60 -24.51 -1.37
N GLY A 13 13.03 -25.42 -2.17
CA GLY A 13 11.75 -25.21 -2.85
C GLY A 13 10.61 -24.94 -1.88
N GLN A 14 10.49 -25.77 -0.83
CA GLN A 14 9.47 -25.61 0.20
C GLN A 14 9.62 -24.27 0.95
N GLN A 15 10.84 -23.91 1.37
CA GLN A 15 11.07 -22.66 2.10
C GLN A 15 10.71 -21.42 1.28
N ARG A 16 10.87 -21.45 -0.05
CA ARG A 16 10.43 -20.36 -0.93
C ARG A 16 8.91 -20.24 -0.96
N LEU A 17 8.19 -21.35 -1.02
CA LEU A 17 6.73 -21.37 -0.99
C LEU A 17 6.21 -20.87 0.37
N ASP A 18 6.78 -21.37 1.46
CA ASP A 18 6.41 -20.95 2.82
C ASP A 18 6.70 -19.47 3.05
N GLY A 19 7.84 -18.98 2.55
CA GLY A 19 8.20 -17.57 2.61
C GLY A 19 7.20 -16.68 1.84
N TYR A 20 6.77 -17.13 0.65
CA TYR A 20 5.77 -16.41 -0.14
C TYR A 20 4.39 -16.41 0.54
N ALA A 21 3.95 -17.57 1.04
CA ALA A 21 2.67 -17.69 1.77
C ALA A 21 2.62 -16.73 2.97
N ARG A 22 3.70 -16.69 3.77
CA ARG A 22 3.81 -15.74 4.89
C ARG A 22 3.77 -14.27 4.46
N ALA A 23 4.37 -13.94 3.32
CA ALA A 23 4.33 -12.57 2.79
C ALA A 23 2.90 -12.18 2.38
N VAL A 24 2.15 -13.10 1.76
CA VAL A 24 0.73 -12.91 1.42
C VAL A 24 -0.11 -12.74 2.69
N ASP A 25 0.00 -13.66 3.65
CA ASP A 25 -0.74 -13.60 4.92
C ASP A 25 -0.48 -12.29 5.68
N HIS A 26 0.79 -11.86 5.72
CA HIS A 26 1.16 -10.60 6.35
C HIS A 26 0.57 -9.39 5.60
N GLY A 27 0.55 -9.44 4.26
CA GLY A 27 -0.11 -8.44 3.43
C GLY A 27 -1.61 -8.35 3.72
N GLU A 28 -2.29 -9.48 3.80
CA GLU A 28 -3.72 -9.57 4.08
C GLU A 28 -4.06 -9.02 5.48
N LYS A 29 -3.30 -9.41 6.51
CA LYS A 29 -3.46 -8.86 7.88
C LYS A 29 -3.32 -7.34 7.93
N ARG A 30 -2.35 -6.80 7.19
CA ARG A 30 -2.15 -5.34 7.12
C ARG A 30 -3.29 -4.65 6.39
N LYS A 31 -3.82 -5.25 5.32
CA LYS A 31 -4.99 -4.75 4.62
C LYS A 31 -6.21 -4.75 5.55
N GLU A 32 -6.48 -5.86 6.23
CA GLU A 32 -7.60 -5.96 7.17
C GLU A 32 -7.51 -4.90 8.28
N THR A 33 -6.31 -4.67 8.82
CA THR A 33 -6.07 -3.64 9.84
C THR A 33 -6.31 -2.23 9.29
N PHE A 34 -5.89 -1.98 8.05
CA PHE A 34 -6.14 -0.71 7.37
C PHE A 34 -7.63 -0.50 7.14
N ASP A 35 -8.35 -1.50 6.61
CA ASP A 35 -9.78 -1.43 6.33
C ASP A 35 -10.58 -1.15 7.60
N LYS A 36 -10.27 -1.84 8.72
CA LYS A 36 -10.88 -1.57 10.03
C LYS A 36 -10.65 -0.12 10.49
N ARG A 37 -9.46 0.43 10.25
CA ARG A 37 -9.14 1.83 10.58
C ARG A 37 -9.89 2.82 9.71
N VAL A 38 -10.05 2.53 8.41
CA VAL A 38 -10.82 3.37 7.48
C VAL A 38 -12.28 3.39 7.88
N VAL A 39 -12.89 2.23 8.13
CA VAL A 39 -14.29 2.12 8.56
C VAL A 39 -14.54 2.80 9.90
N GLY A 40 -13.59 2.70 10.84
CA GLY A 40 -13.68 3.35 12.15
C GLY A 40 -13.39 4.86 12.14
N ALA A 41 -12.87 5.41 11.04
CA ALA A 41 -12.60 6.84 10.93
C ALA A 41 -13.91 7.61 10.69
N LYS A 42 -14.03 8.84 11.22
CA LYS A 42 -15.19 9.72 10.98
C LYS A 42 -15.63 9.84 9.52
N PRO A 43 -14.73 10.03 8.53
CA PRO A 43 -15.12 10.07 7.13
C PRO A 43 -15.44 8.69 6.53
N GLY A 44 -15.12 7.59 7.21
CA GLY A 44 -15.33 6.24 6.70
C GLY A 44 -14.58 5.96 5.41
N ASN A 45 -15.15 5.07 4.59
CA ASN A 45 -14.69 4.86 3.23
C ASN A 45 -15.21 6.00 2.32
N VAL A 46 -14.33 6.86 1.86
CA VAL A 46 -14.68 7.97 0.96
C VAL A 46 -14.60 7.49 -0.48
N VAL A 47 -15.76 7.36 -1.12
CA VAL A 47 -15.89 7.08 -2.55
C VAL A 47 -16.22 8.40 -3.23
N PHE A 48 -15.46 8.74 -4.28
CA PHE A 48 -15.70 9.95 -5.04
C PHE A 48 -16.56 9.67 -6.27
N GLU A 49 -17.49 10.57 -6.55
CA GLU A 49 -18.36 10.51 -7.73
C GLU A 49 -17.86 11.43 -8.84
N ASP A 50 -18.32 11.15 -10.06
CA ASP A 50 -18.00 11.98 -11.21
C ASP A 50 -18.52 13.41 -11.02
N GLY A 51 -17.67 14.40 -11.32
CA GLY A 51 -18.00 15.81 -11.16
C GLY A 51 -17.68 16.38 -9.78
N GLU A 52 -17.32 15.56 -8.79
CA GLU A 52 -16.89 16.03 -7.47
C GLU A 52 -15.54 16.75 -7.53
N LEU A 53 -15.40 17.78 -6.69
CA LEU A 53 -14.16 18.52 -6.51
C LEU A 53 -13.31 17.88 -5.42
N VAL A 54 -12.10 17.48 -5.78
CA VAL A 54 -11.11 16.86 -4.90
C VAL A 54 -9.79 17.60 -4.95
N GLN A 55 -8.97 17.46 -3.91
CA GLN A 55 -7.58 17.89 -3.91
C GLN A 55 -6.68 16.69 -3.70
N VAL A 56 -5.60 16.61 -4.48
CA VAL A 56 -4.64 15.52 -4.38
C VAL A 56 -3.54 15.91 -3.40
N PHE A 57 -3.30 15.05 -2.42
CA PHE A 57 -2.22 15.22 -1.46
C PHE A 57 -0.87 14.86 -2.08
N ASN A 58 0.11 15.77 -2.00
CA ASN A 58 1.45 15.56 -2.52
C ASN A 58 2.31 14.75 -1.54
N THR A 59 2.20 13.42 -1.61
CA THR A 59 2.95 12.47 -0.77
C THR A 59 4.47 12.57 -0.95
N ARG A 60 4.96 13.03 -2.11
CA ARG A 60 6.41 13.17 -2.36
C ARG A 60 7.03 14.24 -1.48
N LEU A 61 6.31 15.35 -1.26
CA LEU A 61 6.77 16.43 -0.39
C LEU A 61 6.82 15.99 1.07
N ASP A 62 5.97 15.06 1.49
CA ASP A 62 5.97 14.64 2.89
C ASP A 62 7.14 13.72 3.25
N LYS A 63 7.62 12.92 2.29
CA LYS A 63 8.73 11.98 2.47
C LYS A 63 10.12 12.61 2.34
N THR A 64 10.22 13.87 1.91
CA THR A 64 11.50 14.57 1.75
C THR A 64 11.82 15.46 2.95
N MET A 65 13.10 15.57 3.29
CA MET A 65 13.62 16.50 4.31
C MET A 65 14.09 17.83 3.69
N GLN A 66 13.88 18.03 2.40
CA GLN A 66 14.28 19.25 1.72
C GLN A 66 13.45 20.45 2.17
N THR A 67 14.08 21.63 2.22
CA THR A 67 13.43 22.91 2.57
C THR A 67 12.24 23.24 1.67
N LYS A 68 12.20 22.72 0.44
CA LYS A 68 11.06 22.85 -0.49
C LYS A 68 9.73 22.41 0.13
N LYS A 69 9.74 21.44 1.05
CA LYS A 69 8.55 20.99 1.82
C LYS A 69 7.91 22.12 2.65
N LYS A 70 8.69 23.11 3.07
CA LYS A 70 8.21 24.27 3.85
C LYS A 70 7.53 25.33 2.99
N LEU A 71 7.88 25.40 1.71
CA LEU A 71 7.42 26.47 0.80
C LEU A 71 6.31 26.01 -0.14
N LEU A 72 6.29 24.73 -0.52
CA LEU A 72 5.32 24.21 -1.47
C LEU A 72 4.02 23.78 -0.80
N PRO A 73 2.86 23.99 -1.45
CA PRO A 73 1.59 23.54 -0.94
C PRO A 73 1.53 22.00 -0.88
N ARG A 74 0.92 21.48 0.18
CA ARG A 74 0.74 20.05 0.39
C ARG A 74 -0.42 19.46 -0.42
N TRP A 75 -1.40 20.29 -0.73
CA TRP A 75 -2.59 19.95 -1.52
C TRP A 75 -2.48 20.59 -2.90
N SER A 76 -2.99 19.92 -3.92
CA SER A 76 -3.15 20.52 -5.25
C SER A 76 -4.24 21.60 -5.26
N GLY A 77 -4.37 22.31 -6.38
CA GLY A 77 -5.62 23.01 -6.69
C GLY A 77 -6.81 22.03 -6.75
N ALA A 78 -8.03 22.58 -6.73
CA ALA A 78 -9.24 21.78 -6.87
C ALA A 78 -9.27 21.11 -8.26
N LEU A 79 -9.41 19.79 -8.26
CA LEU A 79 -9.52 18.95 -9.45
C LEU A 79 -10.90 18.34 -9.48
N ARG A 80 -11.40 18.04 -10.68
CA ARG A 80 -12.69 17.40 -10.85
C ARG A 80 -12.52 15.94 -11.22
N ILE A 81 -13.21 15.04 -10.54
CA ILE A 81 -13.24 13.62 -10.94
C ILE A 81 -13.98 13.51 -12.27
N LYS A 82 -13.40 12.76 -13.20
CA LYS A 82 -14.01 12.43 -14.48
C LYS A 82 -14.04 10.91 -14.60
N GLY A 83 -15.20 10.38 -14.94
CA GLY A 83 -15.40 8.96 -15.19
C GLY A 83 -14.50 8.47 -16.30
N ARG A 84 -14.19 7.18 -16.22
CA ARG A 84 -13.34 6.49 -17.19
C ARG A 84 -14.12 6.16 -18.46
#